data_AF-A0A7X2D9W1-F1
#
_entry.id   AF-A0A7X2D9W1-F1
#
_cell.length_a   1.000
_cell.length_b   1.000
_cell.length_c   1.000
_cell.angle_alpha   90.00
_cell.angle_beta   90.00
_cell.angle_gamma   90.00
#
_symmetry.space_group_name_H-M   'P 1'
#
loop_
_entity.id
_entity.type
_entity.pdbx_description
1 polymer ?
#
loop_
_entity_poly.entity_id
_entity_poly.type
_entity_poly.pdbx_seq_one_letter_code
_entity_poly.pdbx_strand_id
1 'polypeptide(L)'
;MKEGKIIRVAGPLVVASDCLGAKMYDMVKIGELGLIGEVIELKEDLAFIQVYEDTTGIGPEEPVFLTGKPLSVELGPGLISSIYDGIQRPLDVIRKREGDFVTRGIALPPLKREKKWNFTPLVTKGQEVEEGDFLGEVEETPLVKHKIMVPVGSAGKIVEIKKGSLSIEEVVARIQAPKEVKEVKMFQTWSIRRNRRVHERLMPDEPLTTGQRVLDTLFPLAKGGTGCIPGPFGSG
;
A
#
# COMPACT_ATOMS: atom_id res chain seq x y z
N MET A 1 9.80 15.92 15.32
CA MET A 1 8.55 15.13 15.22
C MET A 1 7.89 15.22 16.58
N LYS A 2 6.55 15.18 16.70
CA LYS A 2 5.95 15.11 18.04
C LYS A 2 6.19 13.71 18.59
N GLU A 3 6.77 13.66 19.77
CA GLU A 3 7.18 12.43 20.46
C GLU A 3 6.18 12.18 21.58
N GLY A 4 5.36 11.15 21.40
CA GLY A 4 4.59 10.59 22.50
C GLY A 4 5.49 9.69 23.36
N LYS A 5 5.00 9.28 24.52
CA LYS A 5 5.72 8.36 25.41
C LYS A 5 4.84 7.19 25.82
N ILE A 6 5.38 5.98 25.79
CA ILE A 6 4.68 4.79 26.27
C ILE A 6 4.41 4.94 27.77
N ILE A 7 3.17 4.72 28.18
CA ILE A 7 2.77 4.67 29.60
C ILE A 7 2.32 3.27 30.02
N ARG A 8 1.94 2.42 29.07
CA ARG A 8 1.48 1.05 29.34
C ARG A 8 1.68 0.13 28.14
N VAL A 9 2.10 -1.10 28.40
CA VAL A 9 2.15 -2.20 27.42
C VAL A 9 1.34 -3.38 27.96
N ALA A 10 0.36 -3.86 27.19
CA ALA A 10 -0.51 -4.97 27.55
C ALA A 10 -0.67 -5.91 26.35
N GLY A 11 0.27 -6.86 26.21
CA GLY A 11 0.35 -7.70 25.02
C GLY A 11 0.54 -6.84 23.76
N PRO A 12 -0.30 -6.98 22.72
CA PRO A 12 -0.17 -6.20 21.50
C PRO A 12 -0.76 -4.78 21.61
N LEU A 13 -1.34 -4.40 22.75
CA LEU A 13 -1.87 -3.06 22.99
C LEU A 13 -0.84 -2.20 23.73
N VAL A 14 -0.48 -1.07 23.13
CA VAL A 14 0.38 -0.04 23.73
C VAL A 14 -0.44 1.22 23.95
N VAL A 15 -0.27 1.86 25.11
CA VAL A 15 -0.87 3.17 25.40
C VAL A 15 0.26 4.18 25.51
N ALA A 16 0.13 5.28 24.77
CA ALA A 16 1.09 6.37 24.77
C ALA A 16 0.42 7.69 25.17
N SER A 17 1.12 8.49 25.95
CA SER A 17 0.76 9.88 26.31
C SER A 17 1.44 10.88 25.37
N ASP A 18 1.14 12.17 25.51
CA ASP A 18 1.70 13.26 24.71
C ASP A 18 1.48 13.11 23.19
N CYS A 19 0.45 12.37 22.80
CA CYS A 19 0.14 12.07 21.40
C CYS A 19 -0.74 13.13 20.73
N LEU A 20 -0.69 14.39 21.20
CA LEU A 20 -1.50 15.49 20.69
C LEU A 20 -1.24 15.74 19.19
N GLY A 21 -2.25 15.43 18.37
CA GLY A 21 -2.20 15.54 16.91
C GLY A 21 -2.15 14.20 16.19
N ALA A 22 -2.08 13.08 16.92
CA ALA A 22 -2.39 11.77 16.38
C ALA A 22 -3.84 11.74 15.88
N LYS A 23 -4.09 11.01 14.79
CA LYS A 23 -5.43 10.76 14.28
C LYS A 23 -5.75 9.28 14.38
N MET A 24 -7.04 8.99 14.46
CA MET A 24 -7.53 7.61 14.34
C MET A 24 -6.97 6.98 13.06
N TYR A 25 -6.46 5.76 13.19
CA TYR A 25 -5.85 4.96 12.13
C TYR A 25 -4.49 5.43 11.61
N ASP A 26 -3.89 6.45 12.23
CA ASP A 26 -2.51 6.82 11.87
C ASP A 26 -1.54 5.72 12.30
N MET A 27 -0.56 5.46 11.43
CA MET A 27 0.57 4.61 11.76
C MET A 27 1.51 5.35 12.70
N VAL A 28 2.12 4.61 13.61
CA VAL A 28 3.12 5.10 14.56
C VAL A 28 4.31 4.15 14.58
N LYS A 29 5.48 4.69 14.97
CA LYS A 29 6.65 3.89 15.30
C LYS A 29 6.84 3.90 16.81
N ILE A 30 7.04 2.74 17.41
CA ILE A 30 7.00 2.54 18.85
C ILE A 30 8.36 2.05 19.34
N GLY A 31 8.88 2.73 20.36
CA GLY A 31 10.15 2.45 20.99
C GLY A 31 11.35 2.78 20.11
N GLU A 32 12.54 2.53 20.67
CA GLU A 32 13.82 2.69 19.97
C GLU A 32 13.94 1.73 18.77
N LEU A 33 13.30 0.57 18.87
CA LEU A 33 13.21 -0.42 17.81
C LEU A 33 12.33 0.05 16.64
N GLY A 34 11.50 1.08 16.84
CA GLY A 34 10.63 1.62 15.80
C GLY A 34 9.57 0.64 15.31
N LEU A 35 8.99 -0.15 16.23
CA LEU A 35 7.95 -1.13 15.93
C LEU A 35 6.73 -0.47 15.29
N ILE A 36 6.14 -1.14 14.32
CA ILE A 36 5.01 -0.60 13.58
C ILE A 36 3.71 -0.88 14.33
N GLY A 37 2.94 0.18 14.57
CA GLY A 37 1.59 0.08 15.13
C GLY A 37 0.62 1.10 14.54
N GLU A 38 -0.65 0.92 14.87
CA GLU A 38 -1.75 1.75 14.40
C GLU A 38 -2.56 2.30 15.58
N VAL A 39 -2.88 3.59 15.56
CA VAL A 39 -3.77 4.21 16.54
C VAL A 39 -5.21 3.72 16.33
N ILE A 40 -5.77 3.02 17.32
CA ILE A 40 -7.13 2.45 17.26
C ILE A 40 -8.13 3.19 18.15
N GLU A 41 -7.67 3.98 19.12
CA GLU A 41 -8.50 4.82 19.98
C GLU A 41 -7.69 6.03 20.46
N LEU A 42 -8.38 7.16 20.61
CA LEU A 42 -7.82 8.41 21.14
C LEU A 42 -8.69 8.88 22.31
N LYS A 43 -8.06 9.15 23.45
CA LYS A 43 -8.74 9.68 24.63
C LYS A 43 -7.91 10.82 25.20
N GLU A 44 -8.40 12.04 25.05
CA GLU A 44 -7.68 13.26 25.45
C GLU A 44 -6.30 13.35 24.76
N ASP A 45 -5.21 13.26 25.52
CA ASP A 45 -3.83 13.24 25.05
C ASP A 45 -3.27 11.81 24.86
N LEU A 46 -4.04 10.79 25.22
CA LEU A 46 -3.66 9.39 25.13
C LEU A 46 -4.02 8.79 23.78
N ALA A 47 -3.08 8.04 23.21
CA ALA A 47 -3.28 7.18 22.06
C ALA A 47 -3.19 5.70 22.47
N PHE A 48 -4.22 4.94 22.10
CA PHE A 48 -4.24 3.49 22.20
C PHE A 48 -3.83 2.92 20.86
N ILE A 49 -2.78 2.12 20.87
CA ILE A 49 -2.06 1.69 19.67
C ILE A 49 -2.05 0.17 19.62
N GLN A 50 -2.55 -0.37 18.51
CA GLN A 50 -2.41 -1.78 18.18
C GLN A 50 -1.07 -1.99 17.48
N VAL A 51 -0.18 -2.76 18.09
CA VAL A 51 1.13 -3.09 17.51
C VAL A 51 0.99 -4.30 16.60
N TYR A 52 1.62 -4.27 15.43
CA TYR A 52 1.61 -5.35 14.43
C TYR A 52 2.85 -6.25 14.51
N GLU A 53 3.74 -5.98 15.47
CA GLU A 53 4.95 -6.72 15.76
C GLU A 53 4.94 -7.15 17.24
N ASP A 54 5.82 -8.08 17.60
CA ASP A 54 5.96 -8.55 18.98
C ASP A 54 6.49 -7.42 19.89
N THR A 55 5.76 -7.14 20.97
CA THR A 55 6.01 -6.09 21.96
C THR A 55 6.94 -6.52 23.09
N THR A 56 7.54 -7.72 23.02
CA THR A 56 8.44 -8.22 24.07
C THR A 56 9.67 -7.32 24.26
N GLY A 57 9.83 -6.76 25.45
CA GLY A 57 10.99 -5.92 25.77
C GLY A 57 10.85 -4.44 25.39
N ILE A 58 9.67 -4.00 24.94
CA ILE A 58 9.32 -2.58 25.02
C ILE A 58 8.59 -2.26 26.34
N GLY A 59 8.74 -1.04 26.85
CA GLY A 59 8.18 -0.64 28.14
C GLY A 59 7.85 0.86 28.24
N PRO A 60 7.34 1.30 29.41
CA PRO A 60 7.07 2.71 29.67
C PRO A 60 8.30 3.62 29.48
N GLU A 61 8.06 4.90 29.22
CA GLU A 61 9.03 5.96 28.89
C GLU A 61 9.69 5.88 27.51
N GLU A 62 9.52 4.78 26.77
CA GLU A 62 10.00 4.70 25.39
C GLU A 62 9.23 5.63 24.44
N PRO A 63 9.89 6.14 23.37
CA PRO A 63 9.30 7.11 22.48
C PRO A 63 8.26 6.51 21.53
N VAL A 64 7.26 7.30 21.14
CA VAL A 64 6.30 7.00 20.08
C VAL A 64 6.30 8.10 19.04
N PHE A 65 6.65 7.75 17.80
CA PHE A 65 6.74 8.68 16.69
C PHE A 65 5.48 8.61 15.81
N LEU A 66 4.75 9.72 15.74
CA LEU A 66 3.56 9.84 14.89
C LEU A 66 3.96 10.03 13.42
N THR A 67 3.49 9.15 12.52
CA THR A 67 3.76 9.29 11.08
C THR A 67 2.82 10.26 10.38
N GLY A 68 1.65 10.54 10.98
CA GLY A 68 0.60 11.40 10.44
C GLY A 68 -0.07 10.85 9.18
N LYS A 69 0.15 9.56 8.86
CA LYS A 69 -0.39 8.88 7.70
C LYS A 69 -1.04 7.58 8.13
N PRO A 70 -2.19 7.22 7.54
CA PRO A 70 -2.81 5.93 7.81
C PRO A 70 -2.02 4.79 7.15
N LEU A 71 -2.32 3.55 7.56
CA LEU A 71 -1.76 2.38 6.91
C LEU A 71 -2.05 2.44 5.41
N SER A 72 -0.97 2.42 4.63
CA SER A 72 -1.00 2.62 3.19
C SER A 72 -0.05 1.66 2.51
N VAL A 73 -0.43 1.26 1.30
CA VAL A 73 0.35 0.37 0.44
C VAL A 73 0.88 1.12 -0.77
N GLU A 74 2.01 0.67 -1.29
CA GLU A 74 2.55 1.12 -2.56
C GLU A 74 2.04 0.24 -3.70
N LEU A 75 1.56 0.88 -4.75
CA LEU A 75 0.98 0.26 -5.93
C LEU A 75 1.77 0.73 -7.16
N GLY A 76 2.53 -0.17 -7.77
CA GLY A 76 3.33 0.11 -8.95
C GLY A 76 4.12 -1.11 -9.43
N PRO A 77 4.98 -0.95 -10.45
CA PRO A 77 5.79 -2.04 -10.99
C PRO A 77 6.71 -2.69 -9.95
N GLY A 78 6.70 -4.02 -9.89
CA GLY A 78 7.45 -4.84 -8.93
C GLY A 78 6.58 -5.45 -7.84
N LEU A 79 5.27 -5.23 -7.88
CA LEU A 79 4.31 -5.79 -6.94
C LEU A 79 3.97 -7.26 -7.27
N ILE A 80 3.81 -7.62 -8.55
CA ILE A 80 3.24 -8.92 -8.99
C ILE A 80 4.14 -10.09 -8.59
N SER A 81 5.47 -9.91 -8.64
CA SER A 81 6.44 -10.99 -8.40
C SER A 81 6.97 -11.06 -6.96
N SER A 82 6.42 -10.26 -6.05
CA SER A 82 6.94 -10.10 -4.70
C SER A 82 6.06 -10.81 -3.67
N ILE A 83 6.68 -11.31 -2.59
CA ILE A 83 5.97 -11.91 -1.45
C ILE A 83 6.08 -10.94 -0.28
N TYR A 84 4.93 -10.60 0.30
CA TYR A 84 4.81 -9.59 1.35
C TYR A 84 4.30 -10.19 2.66
N ASP A 85 4.65 -9.56 3.77
CA ASP A 85 3.97 -9.77 5.05
C ASP A 85 2.67 -8.95 5.14
N GLY A 86 2.00 -8.99 6.31
CA GLY A 86 0.72 -8.33 6.54
C GLY A 86 0.72 -6.80 6.43
N ILE A 87 1.90 -6.16 6.39
CA ILE A 87 2.05 -4.71 6.25
C ILE A 87 2.88 -4.30 5.02
N GLN A 88 2.93 -5.18 4.02
CA GLN A 88 3.58 -4.96 2.73
C GLN A 88 5.12 -4.85 2.78
N ARG A 89 5.80 -5.50 3.73
CA ARG A 89 7.26 -5.64 3.71
C ARG A 89 7.68 -6.86 2.88
N PRO A 90 8.66 -6.72 1.97
CA PRO A 90 9.05 -7.82 1.07
C PRO A 90 9.88 -8.88 1.80
N LEU A 91 9.33 -10.08 1.95
CA LEU A 91 9.93 -11.18 2.72
C LEU A 91 11.22 -11.72 2.09
N ASP A 92 11.34 -11.70 0.75
CA ASP A 92 12.57 -12.10 0.05
C ASP A 92 13.74 -11.17 0.38
N VAL A 93 13.47 -9.87 0.52
CA VAL A 93 14.46 -8.85 0.86
C VAL A 93 14.81 -8.91 2.34
N ILE A 94 13.81 -9.08 3.21
CA ILE A 94 14.03 -9.28 4.65
C ILE A 94 14.95 -10.47 4.88
N ARG A 95 14.63 -11.61 4.27
CA ARG A 95 15.41 -12.85 4.43
C ARG A 95 16.87 -12.68 4.01
N LYS A 96 17.12 -11.97 2.90
CA LYS A 96 18.48 -11.69 2.42
C LYS A 96 19.29 -10.83 3.37
N ARG A 97 18.62 -9.96 4.14
CA ARG A 97 19.27 -9.02 5.06
C ARG A 97 19.47 -9.61 6.45
N GLU A 98 18.47 -10.30 6.99
CA GLU A 98 18.41 -10.69 8.41
C GLU A 98 18.51 -12.22 8.63
N GLY A 99 18.45 -13.02 7.57
CA GLY A 99 18.48 -14.48 7.62
C GLY A 99 17.09 -15.12 7.66
N ASP A 100 16.99 -16.33 8.17
CA ASP A 100 15.77 -17.15 8.06
C ASP A 100 14.63 -16.73 9.03
N PHE A 101 14.89 -15.81 9.95
CA PHE A 101 13.90 -15.30 10.93
C PHE A 101 13.55 -13.84 10.65
N VAL A 102 12.29 -13.47 10.91
CA VAL A 102 11.84 -12.07 10.80
C VAL A 102 12.21 -11.33 12.09
N THR A 103 13.21 -10.45 12.01
CA THR A 103 13.56 -9.55 13.12
C THR A 103 12.58 -8.38 13.20
N ARG A 104 12.50 -7.77 14.39
CA ARG A 104 11.53 -6.71 14.70
C ARG A 104 12.08 -5.34 14.33
N GLY A 105 11.19 -4.39 14.03
CA GLY A 105 11.59 -3.00 13.75
C GLY A 105 12.22 -2.80 12.36
N ILE A 106 12.13 -3.82 11.49
CA ILE A 106 12.62 -3.70 10.12
C ILE A 106 11.69 -2.78 9.34
N ALA A 107 12.24 -1.66 8.86
CA ALA A 107 11.60 -0.80 7.87
C ALA A 107 12.30 -0.98 6.51
N LEU A 108 11.61 -1.62 5.57
CA LEU A 108 12.07 -1.79 4.18
C LEU A 108 11.01 -1.24 3.21
N PRO A 109 11.42 -0.58 2.12
CA PRO A 109 10.51 -0.19 1.05
C PRO A 109 9.75 -1.39 0.46
N PRO A 110 8.43 -1.30 0.23
CA PRO A 110 7.66 -2.39 -0.39
C PRO A 110 8.11 -2.75 -1.81
N LEU A 111 8.49 -1.74 -2.60
CA LEU A 111 8.90 -1.91 -3.99
C LEU A 111 10.41 -1.66 -4.14
N LYS A 112 11.04 -2.40 -5.05
CA LYS A 112 12.48 -2.31 -5.34
C LYS A 112 12.80 -0.98 -6.03
N ARG A 113 13.37 -0.04 -5.27
CA ARG A 113 13.68 1.33 -5.74
C ARG A 113 14.70 1.37 -6.88
N GLU A 114 15.71 0.50 -6.83
CA GLU A 114 16.83 0.49 -7.77
C GLU A 114 16.49 -0.19 -9.11
N LYS A 115 15.42 -1.00 -9.15
CA LYS A 115 15.06 -1.74 -10.35
C LYS A 115 14.53 -0.76 -11.41
N LYS A 116 15.15 -0.81 -12.60
CA LYS A 116 14.72 -0.03 -13.76
C LYS A 116 13.68 -0.80 -14.56
N TRP A 117 12.73 -0.04 -15.08
CA TRP A 117 11.60 -0.52 -15.87
C TRP A 117 11.53 0.27 -17.17
N ASN A 118 11.25 -0.42 -18.28
CA ASN A 118 11.06 0.23 -19.57
C ASN A 118 9.65 0.80 -19.65
N PHE A 119 9.54 2.10 -19.45
CA PHE A 119 8.27 2.83 -19.53
C PHE A 119 7.99 3.29 -20.96
N THR A 120 6.83 2.90 -21.46
CA THR A 120 6.31 3.32 -22.76
C THR A 120 5.10 4.24 -22.55
N PRO A 121 5.21 5.53 -22.89
CA PRO A 121 4.09 6.46 -22.76
C PRO A 121 2.97 6.12 -23.76
N LEU A 122 1.71 6.26 -23.31
CA LEU A 122 0.50 6.11 -24.13
C LEU A 122 -0.14 7.46 -24.47
N VAL A 123 0.30 8.52 -23.80
CA VAL A 123 -0.20 9.89 -23.96
C VAL A 123 0.91 10.81 -24.48
N THR A 124 0.51 11.95 -25.03
CA THR A 124 1.45 12.94 -25.60
C THR A 124 1.49 14.21 -24.77
N LYS A 125 2.58 14.98 -24.93
CA LYS A 125 2.72 16.29 -24.30
C LYS A 125 1.61 17.22 -24.76
N GLY A 126 0.94 17.86 -23.81
CA GLY A 126 -0.17 18.78 -24.06
C GLY A 126 -1.56 18.14 -24.07
N GLN A 127 -1.66 16.82 -23.92
CA GLN A 127 -2.95 16.13 -23.76
C GLN A 127 -3.52 16.41 -22.37
N GLU A 128 -4.85 16.58 -22.29
CA GLU A 128 -5.58 16.64 -21.03
C GLU A 128 -5.90 15.22 -20.55
N VAL A 129 -5.73 15.00 -19.24
CA VAL A 129 -5.94 13.71 -18.60
C VAL A 129 -6.65 13.87 -17.27
N GLU A 130 -7.47 12.88 -16.93
CA GLU A 130 -8.24 12.79 -15.70
C GLU A 130 -7.66 11.74 -14.74
N GLU A 131 -8.16 11.70 -13.51
CA GLU A 131 -7.76 10.70 -12.51
C GLU A 131 -8.08 9.28 -13.01
N GLY A 132 -7.10 8.38 -13.01
CA GLY A 132 -7.28 7.01 -13.49
C GLY A 132 -6.94 6.79 -14.97
N ASP A 133 -6.74 7.84 -15.75
CA ASP A 133 -6.29 7.71 -17.15
C ASP A 133 -4.92 7.05 -17.24
N PHE A 134 -4.68 6.31 -18.33
CA PHE A 134 -3.40 5.65 -18.57
C PHE A 134 -2.36 6.63 -19.12
N LEU A 135 -1.31 6.90 -18.34
CA LEU A 135 -0.14 7.66 -18.79
C LEU A 135 0.79 6.81 -19.65
N GLY A 136 0.90 5.54 -19.33
CA GLY A 136 1.79 4.64 -20.04
C GLY A 136 1.74 3.23 -19.50
N GLU A 137 2.64 2.40 -20.01
CA GLU A 137 2.74 1.00 -19.62
C GLU A 137 4.18 0.56 -19.39
N VAL A 138 4.32 -0.43 -18.52
CA VAL A 138 5.55 -1.15 -18.20
C VAL A 138 5.27 -2.64 -18.35
N GLU A 139 6.17 -3.38 -18.98
CA GLU A 139 6.13 -4.84 -18.98
C GLU A 139 6.66 -5.35 -17.64
N GLU A 140 5.76 -5.71 -16.72
CA GLU A 140 6.16 -6.18 -15.39
C GLU A 140 6.52 -7.66 -15.40
N THR A 141 5.74 -8.45 -16.14
CA THR A 141 6.00 -9.85 -16.45
C THR A 141 5.75 -10.10 -17.94
N PRO A 142 6.23 -11.22 -18.51
CA PRO A 142 5.95 -11.54 -19.93
C PRO A 142 4.46 -11.62 -20.28
N LEU A 143 3.58 -11.81 -19.29
CA LEU A 143 2.13 -11.95 -19.48
C LEU A 143 1.35 -10.69 -19.12
N VAL A 144 1.92 -9.78 -18.32
CA VAL A 144 1.18 -8.66 -17.73
C VAL A 144 1.88 -7.34 -18.01
N LYS A 145 1.16 -6.48 -18.73
CA LYS A 145 1.49 -5.06 -18.91
C LYS A 145 0.88 -4.25 -17.77
N HIS A 146 1.73 -3.69 -16.93
CA HIS A 146 1.33 -2.81 -15.85
C HIS A 146 1.03 -1.41 -16.40
N LYS A 147 -0.21 -0.93 -16.21
CA LYS A 147 -0.62 0.42 -16.62
C LYS A 147 -0.32 1.44 -15.53
N ILE A 148 0.44 2.47 -15.89
CA ILE A 148 0.71 3.61 -15.00
C ILE A 148 -0.43 4.61 -15.19
N MET A 149 -1.17 4.87 -14.12
CA MET A 149 -2.36 5.72 -14.13
C MET A 149 -2.08 7.09 -13.53
N VAL A 150 -2.87 8.10 -13.92
CA VAL A 150 -2.88 9.42 -13.28
C VAL A 150 -3.35 9.26 -11.83
N PRO A 151 -2.55 9.69 -10.84
CA PRO A 151 -2.95 9.63 -9.43
C PRO A 151 -4.13 10.55 -9.11
N VAL A 152 -4.84 10.22 -8.03
CA VAL A 152 -5.93 11.05 -7.53
C VAL A 152 -5.43 12.45 -7.15
N GLY A 153 -6.18 13.47 -7.58
CA GLY A 153 -5.87 14.88 -7.39
C GLY A 153 -4.91 15.46 -8.42
N SER A 154 -4.51 14.70 -9.46
CA SER A 154 -3.53 15.12 -10.47
C SER A 154 -4.11 15.31 -11.87
N ALA A 155 -5.43 15.52 -11.99
CA ALA A 155 -6.06 15.84 -13.27
C ALA A 155 -5.56 17.18 -13.84
N GLY A 156 -5.38 17.25 -15.15
CA GLY A 156 -4.90 18.44 -15.83
C GLY A 156 -4.14 18.14 -17.12
N LYS A 157 -3.27 19.07 -17.53
CA LYS A 157 -2.57 19.00 -18.82
C LYS A 157 -1.16 18.44 -18.66
N ILE A 158 -0.76 17.51 -19.53
CA ILE A 158 0.59 16.93 -19.48
C ILE A 158 1.63 17.95 -19.96
N VAL A 159 2.55 18.31 -19.08
CA VAL A 159 3.66 19.24 -19.36
C VAL A 159 4.87 18.49 -19.91
N GLU A 160 5.16 17.34 -19.32
CA GLU A 160 6.32 16.52 -19.62
C GLU A 160 5.95 15.05 -19.45
N ILE A 161 6.41 14.22 -20.37
CA ILE A 161 6.35 12.77 -20.25
C ILE A 161 7.66 12.17 -20.74
N LYS A 162 8.23 11.28 -19.93
CA LYS A 162 9.49 10.59 -20.26
C LYS A 162 9.20 9.25 -20.92
N LYS A 163 10.18 8.74 -21.66
CA LYS A 163 10.20 7.39 -22.22
C LYS A 163 11.55 6.77 -21.93
N GLY A 164 11.58 5.47 -21.63
CA GLY A 164 12.82 4.71 -21.49
C GLY A 164 12.92 3.94 -20.19
N SER A 165 14.15 3.53 -19.87
CA SER A 165 14.45 2.71 -18.69
C SER A 165 14.62 3.61 -17.46
N LEU A 166 13.62 3.62 -16.58
CA LEU A 166 13.52 4.49 -15.43
C LEU A 166 13.23 3.66 -14.18
N SER A 167 13.76 4.08 -13.04
CA SER A 167 13.37 3.51 -11.74
C SER A 167 12.00 4.01 -11.30
N ILE A 168 11.39 3.32 -10.33
CA ILE A 168 10.08 3.71 -9.80
C ILE A 168 10.12 5.04 -9.03
N GLU A 169 11.28 5.48 -8.55
CA GLU A 169 11.42 6.77 -7.86
C GLU A 169 11.52 7.97 -8.80
N GLU A 170 11.91 7.73 -10.05
CA GLU A 170 12.05 8.76 -11.06
C GLU A 170 10.68 9.29 -11.50
N VAL A 171 10.61 10.60 -11.74
CA VAL A 171 9.42 11.28 -12.24
C VAL A 171 9.24 10.92 -13.72
N VAL A 172 8.12 10.25 -14.03
CA VAL A 172 7.76 9.80 -15.39
C VAL A 172 6.91 10.82 -16.13
N ALA A 173 6.10 11.59 -15.42
CA ALA A 173 5.26 12.61 -16.00
C ALA A 173 5.11 13.82 -15.05
N ARG A 174 4.93 15.00 -15.63
CA ARG A 174 4.54 16.21 -14.92
C ARG A 174 3.21 16.70 -15.47
N ILE A 175 2.23 16.88 -14.58
CA ILE A 175 0.88 17.28 -14.94
C ILE A 175 0.62 18.67 -14.35
N GLN A 176 0.23 19.62 -15.19
CA GLN A 176 -0.24 20.93 -14.75
C GLN A 176 -1.68 20.78 -14.25
N ALA A 177 -1.82 20.64 -12.93
CA ALA A 177 -3.12 20.72 -12.27
C ALA A 177 -3.52 22.21 -12.11
N PRO A 178 -4.80 22.51 -11.79
CA PRO A 178 -5.29 23.89 -11.71
C PRO A 178 -4.55 24.80 -10.72
N LYS A 179 -3.92 24.23 -9.68
CA LYS A 179 -3.24 24.99 -8.62
C LYS A 179 -1.71 24.84 -8.63
N GLU A 180 -1.18 23.74 -9.16
CA GLU A 180 0.25 23.42 -9.10
C GLU A 180 0.64 22.39 -10.17
N VAL A 181 1.93 22.31 -10.47
CA VAL A 181 2.49 21.21 -11.28
C VAL A 181 2.74 20.02 -10.36
N LYS A 182 2.11 18.88 -10.66
CA LYS A 182 2.29 17.64 -9.91
C LYS A 182 3.23 16.69 -10.63
N GLU A 183 4.17 16.15 -9.88
CA GLU A 183 5.10 15.13 -10.36
C GLU A 183 4.50 13.73 -10.13
N VAL A 184 4.48 12.92 -11.18
CA VAL A 184 3.97 11.55 -11.15
C VAL A 184 5.13 10.58 -11.30
N LYS A 185 5.21 9.62 -10.38
CA LYS A 185 6.14 8.49 -10.38
C LYS A 185 5.45 7.23 -10.90
N MET A 186 6.19 6.15 -11.10
CA MET A 186 5.59 4.87 -11.54
C MET A 186 4.77 4.15 -10.47
N PHE A 187 4.87 4.57 -9.21
CA PHE A 187 4.09 4.01 -8.13
C PHE A 187 3.29 5.11 -7.41
N GLN A 188 2.20 4.68 -6.77
CA GLN A 188 1.37 5.52 -5.94
C GLN A 188 1.19 4.88 -4.56
N THR A 189 0.96 5.71 -3.55
CA THR A 189 0.63 5.25 -2.21
C THR A 189 -0.88 5.35 -2.00
N TRP A 190 -1.50 4.30 -1.49
CA TRP A 190 -2.95 4.26 -1.27
C TRP A 190 -3.30 3.71 0.11
N SER A 191 -4.21 4.37 0.83
CA SER A 191 -4.64 3.90 2.15
C SER A 191 -5.52 2.67 2.02
N ILE A 192 -5.22 1.62 2.80
CA ILE A 192 -5.98 0.36 2.75
C ILE A 192 -7.41 0.49 3.31
N ARG A 193 -7.65 1.53 4.12
CA ARG A 193 -8.97 1.81 4.72
C ARG A 193 -9.91 2.56 3.79
N ARG A 194 -9.42 3.00 2.63
CA ARG A 194 -10.22 3.71 1.62
C ARG A 194 -10.25 2.87 0.36
N ASN A 195 -11.44 2.51 -0.10
CA ASN A 195 -11.59 1.84 -1.38
C ASN A 195 -11.04 2.74 -2.50
N ARG A 196 -10.38 2.13 -3.50
CA ARG A 196 -9.97 2.85 -4.71
C ARG A 196 -11.22 3.37 -5.42
N ARG A 197 -11.13 4.59 -5.94
CA ARG A 197 -12.24 5.22 -6.67
C ARG A 197 -12.50 4.45 -7.96
N VAL A 198 -13.78 4.31 -8.29
CA VAL A 198 -14.28 3.76 -9.55
C VAL A 198 -15.32 4.73 -10.10
N HIS A 199 -15.49 4.77 -11.42
CA HIS A 199 -16.48 5.64 -12.06
C HIS A 199 -17.90 5.21 -11.70
N GLU A 200 -18.20 3.92 -11.92
CA GLU A 200 -19.48 3.33 -11.58
C GLU A 200 -19.33 1.86 -11.18
N ARG A 201 -20.38 1.31 -10.56
CA ARG A 201 -20.46 -0.11 -10.23
C ARG A 201 -21.42 -0.78 -11.20
N LEU A 202 -20.90 -1.70 -12.01
CA LEU A 202 -21.70 -2.52 -12.92
C LEU A 202 -22.17 -3.81 -12.23
N MET A 203 -23.30 -4.34 -12.67
CA MET A 203 -23.76 -5.66 -12.25
C MET A 203 -22.92 -6.74 -12.96
N PRO A 204 -22.36 -7.71 -12.24
CA PRO A 204 -21.53 -8.74 -12.85
C PRO A 204 -22.42 -9.73 -13.62
N ASP A 205 -22.25 -9.79 -14.94
CA ASP A 205 -23.01 -10.62 -15.88
C ASP A 205 -22.15 -11.67 -16.60
N GLU A 206 -20.83 -11.52 -16.59
CA GLU A 206 -19.90 -12.49 -17.17
C GLU A 206 -19.54 -13.60 -16.16
N PRO A 207 -19.69 -14.90 -16.50
CA PRO A 207 -19.28 -16.00 -15.63
C PRO A 207 -17.75 -16.06 -15.45
N LEU A 208 -17.31 -16.36 -14.23
CA LEU A 208 -15.92 -16.68 -13.91
C LEU A 208 -15.72 -18.19 -14.07
N THR A 209 -15.10 -18.61 -15.18
CA THR A 209 -14.77 -20.02 -15.42
C THR A 209 -13.66 -20.47 -14.47
N THR A 210 -14.01 -21.32 -13.50
CA THR A 210 -13.04 -21.90 -12.55
C THR A 210 -12.37 -23.16 -13.08
N GLY A 211 -13.00 -23.82 -14.06
CA GLY A 211 -12.59 -25.13 -14.56
C GLY A 211 -13.04 -26.30 -13.68
N GLN A 212 -13.73 -26.03 -12.56
CA GLN A 212 -14.25 -27.02 -11.65
C GLN A 212 -15.74 -27.23 -11.92
N ARG A 213 -16.13 -28.44 -12.36
CA ARG A 213 -17.52 -28.75 -12.74
C ARG A 213 -18.54 -28.40 -11.66
N VAL A 214 -18.24 -28.69 -10.40
CA VAL A 214 -19.14 -28.42 -9.27
C VAL A 214 -19.38 -26.92 -9.09
N LEU A 215 -18.34 -26.09 -9.23
CA LEU A 215 -18.47 -24.64 -9.12
C LEU A 215 -19.14 -24.09 -10.38
N ASP A 216 -18.65 -24.42 -11.56
CA ASP A 216 -19.13 -23.82 -12.82
C ASP A 216 -20.58 -24.23 -13.14
N THR A 217 -21.07 -25.37 -12.64
CA THR A 217 -22.44 -25.88 -12.93
C THR A 217 -23.43 -25.64 -11.79
N LEU A 218 -23.04 -25.93 -10.53
CA LEU A 218 -23.99 -25.91 -9.40
C LEU A 218 -23.89 -24.61 -8.58
N PHE A 219 -22.69 -24.03 -8.48
CA PHE A 219 -22.43 -22.83 -7.68
C PHE A 219 -21.65 -21.77 -8.48
N PRO A 220 -22.17 -21.34 -9.66
CA PRO A 220 -21.41 -20.49 -10.56
C PRO A 220 -21.14 -19.12 -9.92
N LEU A 221 -19.95 -18.59 -10.17
CA LEU A 221 -19.55 -17.24 -9.80
C LEU A 221 -19.48 -16.38 -11.04
N ALA A 222 -19.95 -15.14 -10.96
CA ALA A 222 -19.68 -14.12 -11.98
C ALA A 222 -18.36 -13.40 -11.69
N LYS A 223 -17.69 -12.86 -12.71
CA LYS A 223 -16.49 -12.02 -12.55
C LYS A 223 -16.88 -10.74 -11.80
N GLY A 224 -16.31 -10.53 -10.61
CA GLY A 224 -16.71 -9.45 -9.70
C GLY A 224 -17.80 -9.85 -8.70
N GLY A 225 -18.26 -11.10 -8.72
CA GLY A 225 -19.14 -11.69 -7.71
C GLY A 225 -18.41 -12.00 -6.40
N THR A 226 -19.16 -12.55 -5.44
CA THR A 226 -18.64 -12.95 -4.12
C THR A 226 -19.06 -14.38 -3.82
N GLY A 227 -18.12 -15.21 -3.38
CA GLY A 227 -18.36 -16.58 -2.95
C GLY A 227 -17.84 -16.81 -1.52
N CYS A 228 -18.41 -17.79 -0.82
CA CYS A 228 -17.96 -18.22 0.50
C CYS A 228 -17.77 -19.73 0.48
N ILE A 229 -16.63 -20.21 0.97
CA ILE A 229 -16.29 -21.64 1.05
C ILE A 229 -15.97 -21.96 2.51
N PRO A 230 -16.99 -22.14 3.37
CA PRO A 230 -16.77 -22.52 4.76
C PRO A 230 -16.33 -23.98 4.83
N GLY A 231 -15.27 -24.27 5.58
CA GLY A 231 -14.75 -25.62 5.75
C GLY A 231 -13.97 -25.79 7.06
N PRO A 232 -13.99 -26.99 7.67
CA PRO A 232 -13.11 -27.30 8.80
C PRO A 232 -11.65 -27.35 8.35
N PHE A 233 -10.71 -27.23 9.31
CA PHE A 233 -9.30 -27.41 9.02
C PHE A 233 -9.03 -28.78 8.39
N GLY A 234 -8.33 -28.80 7.25
CA GLY A 234 -7.98 -30.02 6.52
C GLY A 234 -9.03 -30.50 5.50
N SER A 235 -10.05 -29.71 5.18
CA SER A 235 -11.09 -30.09 4.19
C SER A 235 -10.61 -30.14 2.74
N GLY A 236 -9.45 -29.54 2.44
CA GLY A 236 -9.04 -29.25 1.06
C GLY A 236 -10.00 -28.28 0.39
#